data_AF-A0AAV1JFX0-F1
#
_entry.id   AF-A0AAV1JFX0-F1
#
_cell.length_a   1.000
_cell.length_b   1.000
_cell.length_c   1.000
_cell.angle_alpha   90.00
_cell.angle_beta   90.00
_cell.angle_gamma   90.00
#
_symmetry.space_group_name_H-M   'P 1'
#
loop_
_entity.id
_entity.type
_entity.pdbx_description
1 polymer ?
#
loop_
_entity_poly.entity_id
_entity_poly.type
_entity_poly.pdbx_seq_one_letter_code
_entity_poly.pdbx_strand_id
1 'polypeptide(L)'
;MGKDYGEPIRYDPNFNGPIHNRSCTDILWLIVFIIFLGGWGYVGYYGFTKGSIEKILAPIDSKGRRCGLDSGLEDKKYLMFFNIAKCLSPGTPITGCPTTQDM
;
A
#
# COMPACT_ATOMS: atom_id res chain seq x y z
N MET A 1 -35.53 -52.52 4.42
CA MET A 1 -34.60 -51.81 5.32
C MET A 1 -33.38 -52.69 5.51
N GLY A 2 -32.22 -52.26 5.04
CA GLY A 2 -30.94 -52.92 5.29
C GLY A 2 -29.86 -51.93 4.93
N LYS A 3 -29.35 -51.19 5.92
CA LYS A 3 -28.21 -50.32 5.70
C LYS A 3 -26.98 -51.21 5.78
N ASP A 4 -26.34 -51.42 4.63
CA ASP A 4 -25.04 -52.08 4.56
C ASP A 4 -24.01 -51.07 5.06
N TYR A 5 -23.71 -51.13 6.35
CA TYR A 5 -22.61 -50.38 6.93
C TYR A 5 -21.38 -51.26 6.79
N GLY A 6 -20.57 -50.97 5.76
CA GLY A 6 -19.30 -51.67 5.55
C GLY A 6 -18.42 -51.66 6.81
N GLU A 7 -17.48 -52.61 6.88
CA GLU A 7 -16.64 -52.78 8.06
C GLU A 7 -15.94 -51.47 8.48
N PRO A 8 -15.84 -51.20 9.79
CA PRO A 8 -15.16 -50.00 10.28
C PRO A 8 -13.69 -50.02 9.89
N ILE A 9 -13.22 -48.90 9.31
CA ILE A 9 -11.83 -48.71 8.92
C ILE A 9 -10.95 -48.89 10.17
N ARG A 10 -10.12 -49.92 10.17
CA ARG A 10 -9.18 -50.17 11.27
C ARG A 10 -7.98 -49.23 11.13
N TYR A 11 -7.51 -48.72 12.26
CA TYR A 11 -6.28 -47.95 12.32
C TYR A 11 -5.11 -48.82 11.86
N ASP A 12 -4.49 -48.46 10.75
CA ASP A 12 -3.27 -49.09 10.25
C ASP A 12 -2.07 -48.21 10.64
N PRO A 13 -1.21 -48.66 11.58
CA PRO A 13 -0.02 -47.92 12.01
C PRO A 13 1.02 -47.74 10.89
N ASN A 14 0.91 -48.48 9.78
CA ASN A 14 1.74 -48.33 8.60
C ASN A 14 1.03 -47.54 7.48
N PHE A 15 -0.13 -46.91 7.77
CA PHE A 15 -0.85 -46.06 6.83
C PHE A 15 -0.07 -44.78 6.56
N ASN A 16 0.84 -44.90 5.61
CA ASN A 16 1.41 -43.80 4.88
C ASN A 16 0.32 -43.38 3.89
N GLY A 17 -0.38 -42.28 4.18
CA GLY A 17 -1.49 -41.77 3.36
C GLY A 17 -1.08 -41.48 1.90
N PRO A 18 -1.80 -40.63 1.15
CA PRO A 18 -1.39 -40.27 -0.21
C PRO A 18 -0.08 -39.45 -0.18
N ILE A 19 1.04 -40.17 -0.12
CA ILE A 19 2.43 -39.71 -0.10
C ILE A 19 3.10 -40.02 -1.46
N HIS A 20 2.50 -40.92 -2.25
CA HIS A 20 3.02 -41.26 -3.57
C HIS A 20 2.81 -40.10 -4.56
N ASN A 21 3.90 -39.68 -5.22
CA ASN A 21 3.95 -38.63 -6.26
C ASN A 21 3.72 -37.19 -5.82
N ARG A 22 4.23 -36.78 -4.65
CA ARG A 22 4.40 -35.35 -4.37
C ARG A 22 5.64 -34.82 -5.09
N SER A 23 5.48 -34.39 -6.34
CA SER A 23 6.52 -33.62 -7.04
C SER A 23 6.54 -32.20 -6.47
N CYS A 24 7.72 -31.66 -6.18
CA CYS A 24 7.86 -30.34 -5.57
C CYS A 24 7.48 -29.25 -6.59
N THR A 25 6.21 -28.84 -6.60
CA THR A 25 5.71 -27.70 -7.38
C THR A 25 6.20 -26.35 -6.86
N ASP A 26 6.84 -26.32 -5.69
CA ASP A 26 7.22 -25.10 -4.99
C ASP A 26 8.37 -24.34 -5.67
N ILE A 27 9.24 -25.03 -6.43
CA ILE A 27 10.42 -24.42 -7.05
C ILE A 27 10.03 -23.36 -8.09
N LEU A 28 9.07 -23.67 -8.97
CA LEU A 28 8.61 -22.73 -10.01
C LEU A 28 7.92 -21.51 -9.40
N TRP A 29 7.05 -21.74 -8.40
CA TRP A 29 6.34 -20.67 -7.72
C TRP A 29 7.27 -19.78 -6.88
N LEU A 30 8.29 -20.35 -6.26
CA LEU A 30 9.32 -19.61 -5.54
C LEU A 30 10.12 -18.69 -6.47
N ILE A 31 10.50 -19.17 -7.66
CA ILE A 31 11.20 -18.35 -8.67
C ILE A 31 10.32 -17.16 -9.11
N VAL A 32 9.05 -17.41 -9.42
CA VAL A 32 8.09 -16.36 -9.79
C VAL A 32 7.93 -15.32 -8.67
N PHE A 33 7.84 -15.77 -7.42
CA PHE A 33 7.73 -14.88 -6.26
C PHE A 33 8.96 -14.00 -6.07
N ILE A 34 10.17 -14.55 -6.22
CA ILE A 34 11.42 -13.77 -6.12
C ILE A 34 11.50 -12.71 -7.23
N ILE A 35 11.11 -13.06 -8.47
CA ILE A 35 11.06 -12.11 -9.58
C ILE A 35 10.07 -10.98 -9.27
N PHE A 36 8.89 -11.31 -8.73
CA PHE A 36 7.89 -10.32 -8.32
C PHE A 36 8.45 -9.36 -7.26
N LEU A 37 9.09 -9.87 -6.21
CA LEU A 37 9.71 -9.03 -5.17
C LEU A 37 10.82 -8.14 -5.74
N GLY A 38 11.64 -8.67 -6.64
CA GLY A 38 12.67 -7.90 -7.34
C GLY A 38 12.08 -6.76 -8.18
N GLY A 39 11.04 -7.06 -8.96
CA GLY A 39 10.32 -6.05 -9.75
C GLY A 39 9.65 -4.98 -8.89
N TRP A 40 9.04 -5.39 -7.78
CA TRP A 40 8.40 -4.46 -6.83
C TRP A 40 9.43 -3.56 -6.13
N GLY A 41 10.56 -4.14 -5.71
CA GLY A 41 11.69 -3.40 -5.16
C GLY A 41 12.29 -2.42 -6.16
N TYR A 42 12.42 -2.81 -7.44
CA TYR A 42 12.90 -1.94 -8.51
C TYR A 42 11.98 -0.74 -8.74
N VAL A 43 10.67 -0.97 -8.81
CA VAL A 43 9.68 0.11 -8.95
C VAL A 43 9.74 1.05 -7.74
N GLY A 44 9.85 0.51 -6.53
CA GLY A 44 10.06 1.29 -5.31
C GLY A 44 11.33 2.15 -5.38
N TYR A 45 12.46 1.54 -5.71
CA TYR A 45 13.74 2.24 -5.85
C TYR A 45 13.70 3.33 -6.94
N TYR A 46 13.12 3.04 -8.08
CA TYR A 46 12.93 4.00 -9.16
C TYR A 46 12.04 5.17 -8.73
N GLY A 47 10.95 4.87 -8.02
CA GLY A 47 10.05 5.87 -7.43
C GLY A 47 10.74 6.74 -6.39
N PHE A 48 11.60 6.19 -5.53
CA PHE A 48 12.36 6.95 -4.54
C PHE A 48 13.45 7.82 -5.17
N THR A 49 14.17 7.31 -6.16
CA THR A 49 15.31 8.02 -6.76
C THR A 49 14.88 9.10 -7.75
N LYS A 50 13.79 8.89 -8.50
CA LYS A 50 13.28 9.86 -9.48
C LYS A 50 12.05 10.64 -9.00
N GLY A 51 11.37 10.16 -7.97
CA GLY A 51 10.25 10.85 -7.36
C GLY A 51 10.76 12.01 -6.50
N SER A 52 10.67 13.22 -7.03
CA SER A 52 10.80 14.41 -6.21
C SER A 52 9.61 14.48 -5.24
N ILE A 53 9.79 13.99 -4.01
CA ILE A 53 8.84 14.10 -2.89
C ILE A 53 8.31 15.55 -2.79
N GLU A 54 9.17 16.52 -3.08
CA GLU A 54 8.85 17.94 -3.08
C GLU A 54 7.74 18.34 -4.05
N LYS A 55 7.58 17.67 -5.20
CA LYS A 55 6.50 17.98 -6.16
C LYS A 55 5.13 17.45 -5.72
N ILE A 56 5.11 16.41 -4.89
CA ILE A 56 3.89 15.82 -4.33
C ILE A 56 3.46 16.60 -3.09
N LEU A 57 4.43 17.02 -2.27
CA LEU A 57 4.18 17.81 -1.06
C LEU A 57 3.98 19.30 -1.34
N ALA A 58 4.43 19.84 -2.48
CA ALA A 58 4.29 21.26 -2.80
C ALA A 58 2.81 21.65 -2.82
N PRO A 59 2.35 22.47 -1.85
CA PRO A 59 0.99 22.96 -1.87
C PRO A 59 0.80 23.89 -3.07
N ILE A 60 -0.40 23.86 -3.64
CA ILE A 60 -0.81 24.72 -4.75
C ILE A 60 -1.55 25.92 -4.15
N ASP A 61 -1.12 27.13 -4.52
CA ASP A 61 -1.78 28.39 -4.17
C ASP A 61 -3.14 28.51 -4.90
N SER A 62 -4.06 29.36 -4.42
CA SER A 62 -5.38 29.64 -5.02
C SER A 62 -5.32 30.09 -6.48
N LYS A 63 -4.15 30.51 -6.96
CA LYS A 63 -3.86 30.85 -8.36
C LYS A 63 -3.33 29.69 -9.20
N GLY A 64 -3.33 28.46 -8.69
CA GLY A 64 -2.82 27.27 -9.38
C GLY A 64 -1.29 27.17 -9.44
N ARG A 65 -0.57 28.01 -8.68
CA ARG A 65 0.90 28.07 -8.66
C ARG A 65 1.47 27.12 -7.62
N ARG A 66 2.58 26.46 -7.91
CA ARG A 66 3.26 25.53 -7.00
C ARG A 66 4.21 26.29 -6.08
N CYS A 67 3.91 26.28 -4.78
CA CYS A 67 4.77 26.87 -3.75
C CYS A 67 6.17 26.22 -3.77
N GLY A 68 7.24 27.01 -3.80
CA GLY A 68 8.63 26.52 -3.84
C GLY A 68 9.14 26.04 -5.20
N LEU A 69 8.33 26.10 -6.26
CA LEU A 69 8.69 25.63 -7.62
C LEU A 69 8.50 26.70 -8.71
N ASP A 70 7.49 27.56 -8.59
CA ASP A 70 7.24 28.62 -9.56
C ASP A 70 7.99 29.92 -9.22
N SER A 71 8.42 30.64 -10.26
CA SER A 71 9.15 31.91 -10.14
C SER A 71 8.36 32.93 -9.31
N GLY A 72 8.95 33.37 -8.19
CA GLY A 72 8.32 34.26 -7.21
C GLY A 72 7.70 33.57 -5.99
N LEU A 73 7.72 32.23 -5.92
CA LEU A 73 7.35 31.43 -4.75
C LEU A 73 8.49 30.53 -4.25
N GLU A 74 9.72 30.71 -4.76
CA GLU A 74 10.91 29.93 -4.41
C GLU A 74 11.23 29.98 -2.91
N ASP A 75 11.13 31.16 -2.28
CA ASP A 75 11.30 31.36 -0.83
C ASP A 75 10.11 30.87 0.01
N LYS A 76 9.03 30.41 -0.64
CA LYS A 76 7.74 30.12 -0.03
C LYS A 76 7.40 28.62 -0.08
N LYS A 77 8.41 27.76 0.02
CA LYS A 77 8.28 26.29 -0.08
C LYS A 77 7.38 25.66 1.00
N TYR A 78 7.27 26.28 2.17
CA TYR A 78 6.43 25.81 3.29
C TYR A 78 5.15 26.65 3.49
N LEU A 79 4.83 27.54 2.55
CA LEU A 79 3.69 28.43 2.68
C LEU A 79 2.42 27.68 2.33
N MET A 80 1.87 27.02 3.33
CA MET A 80 0.58 26.38 3.31
C MET A 80 -0.46 27.36 3.86
N PHE A 81 -1.47 27.71 3.08
CA PHE A 81 -2.52 28.65 3.49
C PHE A 81 -3.36 28.14 4.68
N PHE A 82 -3.36 26.83 4.92
CA PHE A 82 -4.11 26.17 5.99
C PHE A 82 -3.24 25.16 6.72
N ASN A 83 -3.34 25.12 8.05
CA ASN A 83 -2.60 24.15 8.86
C ASN A 83 -3.34 22.80 8.86
N ILE A 84 -2.75 21.76 8.27
CA ILE A 84 -3.38 20.42 8.17
C ILE A 84 -3.73 19.85 9.54
N ALA A 85 -2.91 20.08 10.56
CA ALA A 85 -3.20 19.61 11.92
C ALA A 85 -4.44 20.27 12.51
N LYS A 86 -4.70 21.55 12.20
CA LYS A 86 -5.96 22.21 12.54
C LYS A 86 -7.12 21.65 11.70
N CYS A 87 -6.89 21.32 10.44
CA CYS A 87 -7.87 20.74 9.53
C CYS A 87 -8.29 19.30 9.87
N LEU A 88 -7.41 18.52 10.50
CA LEU A 88 -7.69 17.14 10.93
C LEU A 88 -8.38 17.07 12.30
N SER A 89 -8.64 18.22 12.94
CA SER A 89 -9.35 18.28 14.23
C SER A 89 -10.81 17.82 14.08
N PRO A 90 -11.38 17.06 15.04
CA PRO A 90 -12.73 16.49 14.92
C PRO A 90 -13.87 17.50 14.68
N GLY A 91 -13.64 18.81 14.90
CA GLY A 91 -14.64 19.86 14.67
C GLY A 91 -14.69 20.42 13.25
N THR A 92 -13.69 20.16 12.41
CA THR A 92 -13.58 20.75 11.06
C THR A 92 -14.54 20.21 10.00
N PRO A 93 -15.12 18.99 10.09
CA PRO A 93 -16.11 18.55 9.11
C PRO A 93 -17.38 19.43 9.09
N ILE A 94 -17.64 20.16 10.20
CA ILE A 94 -18.83 20.98 10.38
C ILE A 94 -18.53 22.46 10.09
N THR A 95 -17.39 22.97 10.56
CA THR A 95 -17.05 24.40 10.44
C THR A 95 -16.22 24.74 9.20
N GLY A 96 -15.76 23.74 8.45
CA GLY A 96 -14.68 23.92 7.48
C GLY A 96 -13.34 24.17 8.17
N CYS A 97 -12.26 24.17 7.39
CA CYS A 97 -10.96 24.58 7.90
C CYS A 97 -10.91 26.10 8.05
N PRO A 98 -10.55 26.64 9.23
CA PRO A 98 -10.38 28.07 9.38
C PRO A 98 -9.19 28.53 8.53
N THR A 99 -9.45 29.35 7.52
CA THR A 99 -8.41 30.01 6.73
C THR A 99 -8.27 31.47 7.16
N THR A 100 -7.10 32.07 6.91
CA THR A 100 -6.89 33.49 7.19
C THR A 100 -7.65 34.41 6.23
N GLN A 101 -8.32 33.87 5.21
CA GLN A 101 -9.14 34.63 4.27
C GLN A 101 -10.59 34.80 4.74
N ASP A 102 -10.95 34.14 5.86
CA ASP A 102 -12.30 34.14 6.45
C ASP A 102 -12.40 35.04 7.71
N MET A 103 -11.39 35.88 7.98
CA MET A 103 -11.40 36.93 9.01
C MET A 103 -11.25 38.32 8.40
#